data_AF-A0A9X6RGY2-F1
#
_entry.id   AF-A0A9X6RGY2-F1
#
_cell.length_a   1.000
_cell.length_b   1.000
_cell.length_c   1.000
_cell.angle_alpha   90.00
_cell.angle_beta   90.00
_cell.angle_gamma   90.00
#
_symmetry.space_group_name_H-M   'P 1'
#
loop_
_entity.id
_entity.type
_entity.pdbx_description
1 polymer ?
#
loop_
_entity_poly.entity_id
_entity_poly.type
_entity_poly.pdbx_seq_one_letter_code
_entity_poly.pdbx_strand_id
1 'polypeptide(L)'
;METRTIVDLEGLFIQKQRLLAESSDLLDEFMSLSLSLNFSKASEIKERIDEINKEIQTHNEVFDSLDMIMGVEEASERWGLSSGYIKNLCAEGKVMCKKIGKTWIIDKDQPVPNQKVD
;
A
#
# COMPACT_ATOMS: atom_id res chain seq x y z
N MET A 1 27.86 -1.66 -7.18
CA MET A 1 27.15 -1.25 -5.94
C MET A 1 25.90 -0.54 -6.42
N GLU A 2 24.82 -1.29 -6.64
CA GLU A 2 23.56 -0.71 -7.13
C GLU A 2 22.87 -0.03 -5.95
N THR A 3 22.67 1.27 -6.05
CA THR A 3 21.85 2.05 -5.14
C THR A 3 20.42 1.52 -5.22
N ARG A 4 19.98 0.76 -4.21
CA ARG A 4 18.58 0.42 -4.05
C ARG A 4 17.82 1.73 -3.85
N THR A 5 17.04 2.11 -4.84
CA THR A 5 16.11 3.23 -4.76
C THR A 5 15.12 2.89 -3.66
N ILE A 6 15.21 3.56 -2.51
CA ILE A 6 14.21 3.44 -1.45
C ILE A 6 12.94 4.07 -2.03
N VAL A 7 11.91 3.25 -2.22
CA VAL A 7 10.59 3.73 -2.65
C VAL A 7 9.96 4.43 -1.45
N ASP A 8 9.57 5.70 -1.60
CA ASP A 8 8.89 6.46 -0.53
C ASP A 8 7.43 5.99 -0.39
N LEU A 9 7.24 4.91 0.36
CA LEU A 9 5.92 4.30 0.57
C LEU A 9 4.96 5.22 1.35
N GLU A 10 5.48 6.01 2.28
CA GLU A 10 4.66 6.94 3.05
C GLU A 10 4.15 8.08 2.14
N GLY A 11 5.03 8.67 1.34
CA GLY A 11 4.67 9.66 0.33
C GLY A 11 3.66 9.11 -0.68
N LEU A 12 3.86 7.90 -1.18
CA LEU A 12 2.93 7.22 -2.10
C LEU A 12 1.58 6.93 -1.44
N PHE A 13 1.55 6.54 -0.17
CA PHE A 13 0.30 6.31 0.56
C PHE A 13 -0.48 7.62 0.73
N ILE A 14 0.20 8.69 1.14
CA ILE A 14 -0.41 10.03 1.28
C ILE A 14 -0.94 10.52 -0.06
N GLN A 15 -0.18 10.37 -1.15
CA GLN A 15 -0.61 10.73 -2.49
C GLN A 15 -1.86 9.94 -2.90
N LYS A 16 -1.89 8.63 -2.67
CA LYS A 16 -3.07 7.79 -2.94
C LYS A 16 -4.30 8.26 -2.16
N GLN A 17 -4.18 8.63 -0.89
CA GLN A 17 -5.30 9.17 -0.11
C GLN A 17 -5.83 10.49 -0.69
N ARG A 18 -4.94 11.36 -1.17
CA ARG A 18 -5.32 12.60 -1.83
C ARG A 18 -6.07 12.35 -3.14
N LEU A 19 -5.58 11.42 -3.95
CA LEU A 19 -6.23 11.01 -5.21
C LEU A 19 -7.63 10.43 -4.97
N LEU A 20 -7.79 9.63 -3.91
CA LEU A 20 -9.10 9.09 -3.52
C LEU A 20 -10.08 10.21 -3.11
N ALA A 21 -9.60 11.22 -2.37
CA ALA A 21 -10.42 12.37 -2.02
C ALA A 21 -10.83 13.19 -3.25
N GLU A 22 -9.88 13.48 -4.14
CA GLU A 22 -10.15 14.20 -5.41
C GLU A 22 -11.17 13.43 -6.28
N SER A 23 -11.01 12.11 -6.40
CA SER A 23 -11.96 11.27 -7.13
C SER A 23 -13.38 11.36 -6.57
N SER A 24 -13.52 11.37 -5.23
CA SER A 24 -14.81 11.52 -4.57
C SER A 24 -15.46 12.87 -4.87
N ASP A 25 -14.71 13.96 -4.75
CA ASP A 25 -15.22 15.31 -5.01
C ASP A 25 -15.63 15.48 -6.48
N LEU A 26 -14.86 14.91 -7.41
CA LEU A 26 -15.16 14.94 -8.84
C LEU A 26 -16.39 14.10 -9.20
N LEU A 27 -16.62 12.97 -8.52
CA LEU A 27 -17.84 12.18 -8.72
C LEU A 27 -19.09 12.96 -8.32
N ASP A 28 -19.03 13.72 -7.22
CA ASP A 28 -20.14 14.58 -6.80
C ASP A 28 -20.41 15.69 -7.84
N GLU A 29 -19.34 16.32 -8.36
CA GLU A 29 -19.47 17.34 -9.42
C GLU A 29 -20.01 16.75 -10.73
N PHE A 30 -19.52 15.57 -11.13
CA PHE A 30 -19.99 14.84 -12.31
C PHE A 30 -21.50 14.54 -12.24
N MET A 31 -21.98 14.06 -11.09
CA MET A 31 -23.38 13.76 -10.87
C MET A 31 -24.25 15.03 -10.95
N SER A 32 -23.79 16.12 -10.33
CA SER A 32 -24.46 17.42 -10.39
C SER A 32 -24.56 17.95 -11.82
N LEU A 33 -23.47 17.90 -12.58
CA LEU A 33 -23.43 18.37 -13.97
C LEU A 33 -24.29 17.52 -14.89
N SER A 34 -24.32 16.20 -14.68
CA SER A 34 -25.17 15.27 -15.43
C SER A 34 -26.66 15.58 -15.23
N LEU A 35 -27.08 15.87 -14.00
CA LEU A 35 -28.46 16.31 -13.71
C LEU A 35 -28.80 17.65 -14.37
N SER A 36 -27.82 18.55 -14.47
CA SER A 36 -27.97 19.83 -15.18
C SER A 36 -27.84 19.74 -16.70
N LEU A 37 -27.66 18.53 -17.26
CA LEU A 37 -27.44 18.25 -18.70
C LEU A 37 -26.21 18.95 -19.29
N ASN A 38 -25.21 19.28 -18.46
CA ASN A 38 -23.97 19.92 -18.88
C ASN A 38 -22.92 18.87 -19.29
N PHE A 39 -23.17 18.20 -20.41
CA PHE A 39 -22.39 17.03 -20.82
C PHE A 39 -20.95 17.33 -21.25
N SER A 40 -20.65 18.57 -21.70
CA SER A 40 -19.27 18.96 -22.06
C SER A 40 -18.36 18.89 -20.84
N LYS A 41 -18.75 19.55 -19.74
CA LYS A 41 -17.99 19.54 -18.49
C LYS A 41 -18.01 18.17 -17.82
N ALA A 42 -19.13 17.46 -17.89
CA ALA A 42 -19.21 16.10 -17.36
C ALA A 42 -18.22 15.15 -18.06
N SER A 43 -17.99 15.32 -19.37
CA SER A 43 -16.98 14.54 -20.11
C SER A 43 -15.56 14.83 -19.62
N GLU A 44 -15.21 16.10 -19.41
CA GLU A 44 -13.90 16.50 -18.90
C GLU A 44 -13.64 15.92 -17.49
N ILE A 45 -14.64 15.98 -16.61
CA ILE A 45 -14.53 15.39 -15.26
C ILE A 45 -14.38 13.88 -15.32
N LYS A 46 -15.10 13.21 -16.22
CA LYS A 46 -14.97 11.77 -16.40
C LYS A 46 -13.55 11.39 -16.83
N GLU A 47 -12.96 12.12 -17.77
CA GLU A 47 -11.57 11.90 -18.19
C GLU A 47 -10.60 12.03 -17.00
N ARG A 48 -10.78 13.04 -16.15
CA ARG A 48 -9.96 13.21 -14.94
C ARG A 48 -10.15 12.06 -13.94
N ILE A 49 -11.38 11.57 -13.75
CA ILE A 49 -11.65 10.41 -12.88
C ILE A 49 -10.95 9.16 -13.43
N ASP A 50 -10.97 8.94 -14.75
CA ASP A 50 -10.30 7.81 -15.40
C ASP A 50 -8.77 7.88 -15.23
N GLU A 51 -8.17 9.07 -15.32
CA GLU A 51 -6.76 9.30 -15.01
C GLU A 51 -6.41 8.97 -13.56
N ILE A 52 -7.21 9.48 -12.60
CA ILE A 52 -7.02 9.22 -11.17
C ILE A 52 -7.12 7.72 -10.87
N ASN A 53 -8.08 7.03 -11.47
CA ASN A 53 -8.22 5.58 -11.31
C ASN A 53 -6.98 4.83 -11.80
N LYS A 54 -6.39 5.26 -12.93
CA LYS A 54 -5.15 4.68 -13.43
C LYS A 54 -3.97 4.94 -12.49
N GLU A 55 -3.84 6.14 -11.93
CA GLU A 55 -2.81 6.44 -10.94
C GLU A 55 -2.97 5.58 -9.68
N ILE A 56 -4.18 5.47 -9.13
CA ILE A 56 -4.48 4.63 -7.96
C ILE A 56 -4.12 3.17 -8.22
N GLN A 57 -4.42 2.66 -9.42
CA GLN A 57 -4.06 1.30 -9.81
C GLN A 57 -2.55 1.09 -9.78
N THR A 58 -1.76 2.02 -10.33
CA THR A 58 -0.29 1.95 -10.26
C THR A 58 0.22 1.97 -8.82
N HIS A 59 -0.37 2.79 -7.93
CA HIS A 59 0.00 2.76 -6.52
C HIS A 59 -0.30 1.40 -5.88
N ASN A 60 -1.46 0.80 -6.17
CA ASN A 60 -1.80 -0.53 -5.66
C ASN A 60 -0.80 -1.59 -6.09
N GLU A 61 -0.37 -1.58 -7.35
CA GLU A 61 0.63 -2.53 -7.86
C GLU A 61 1.97 -2.44 -7.13
N VAL A 62 2.37 -1.23 -6.71
CA VAL A 62 3.58 -1.03 -5.88
C VAL A 62 3.37 -1.62 -4.47
N PHE A 63 2.21 -1.38 -3.84
CA PHE A 63 1.90 -1.88 -2.50
C PHE A 63 1.63 -3.40 -2.47
N ASP A 64 1.08 -3.95 -3.54
CA ASP A 64 0.78 -5.38 -3.68
C ASP A 64 1.99 -6.17 -4.20
N SER A 65 3.10 -5.49 -4.53
CA SER A 65 4.32 -6.15 -4.99
C SER A 65 4.84 -7.11 -3.92
N LEU A 66 5.15 -8.34 -4.36
CA LEU A 66 5.76 -9.36 -3.51
C LEU A 66 7.12 -8.91 -2.95
N ASP A 67 7.75 -7.89 -3.55
CA ASP A 67 9.03 -7.33 -3.06
C ASP A 67 8.92 -6.69 -1.68
N MET A 68 7.73 -6.22 -1.30
CA MET A 68 7.47 -5.53 -0.02
C MET A 68 7.10 -6.49 1.12
N ILE A 69 6.97 -7.78 0.82
CA ILE A 69 6.65 -8.80 1.80
C ILE A 69 7.72 -9.88 1.84
N MET A 70 7.83 -10.55 2.98
CA MET A 70 8.71 -11.69 3.15
C MET A 70 8.03 -12.82 3.91
N GLY A 71 8.52 -14.04 3.69
CA GLY A 71 8.13 -15.21 4.46
C GLY A 71 8.86 -15.27 5.80
N VAL A 72 8.42 -16.20 6.67
CA VAL A 72 9.08 -16.42 7.97
C VAL A 72 10.53 -16.86 7.83
N GLU A 73 10.86 -17.68 6.84
CA GLU A 73 12.24 -18.16 6.66
C GLU A 73 13.17 -17.03 6.21
N GLU A 74 12.73 -16.18 5.27
CA GLU A 74 13.48 -14.98 4.87
C GLU A 74 13.63 -14.00 6.05
N ALA A 75 12.57 -13.81 6.85
CA ALA A 75 12.65 -13.00 8.07
C ALA A 75 13.62 -13.60 9.11
N SER A 76 13.69 -14.92 9.23
CA SER A 76 14.60 -15.64 10.12
C SER A 76 16.06 -15.39 9.74
N GLU A 77 16.37 -15.51 8.44
CA GLU A 77 17.70 -15.20 7.92
C GLU A 77 18.06 -13.72 8.11
N ARG A 78 17.12 -12.81 7.83
CA ARG A 78 17.36 -11.37 7.92
C ARG A 78 17.49 -10.84 9.35
N TRP A 79 16.68 -11.34 10.27
CA TRP A 79 16.64 -10.86 11.65
C TRP A 79 17.52 -11.68 12.60
N GLY A 80 18.05 -12.81 12.15
CA GLY A 80 18.82 -13.73 13.00
C GLY A 80 17.98 -14.35 14.12
N LEU A 81 16.66 -14.43 13.93
CA LEU A 81 15.70 -14.96 14.89
C LEU A 81 15.17 -16.30 14.41
N SER A 82 14.87 -17.24 15.31
CA SER A 82 14.31 -18.52 14.86
C SER A 82 12.92 -18.35 14.24
N SER A 83 12.64 -19.11 13.17
CA SER A 83 11.33 -19.14 12.51
C SER A 83 10.18 -19.40 13.48
N GLY A 84 10.40 -20.21 14.52
CA GLY A 84 9.43 -20.46 15.59
C GLY A 84 9.16 -19.21 16.45
N TYR A 85 10.21 -18.48 16.82
CA TYR A 85 10.07 -17.24 17.59
C TYR A 85 9.34 -16.16 16.78
N ILE A 86 9.68 -16.00 15.49
CA ILE A 86 8.99 -15.07 14.59
C ILE A 86 7.50 -15.40 14.48
N LYS A 87 7.13 -16.69 14.34
CA LYS A 87 5.71 -17.10 14.31
C LYS A 87 4.97 -16.72 15.60
N ASN A 88 5.63 -16.82 16.76
CA ASN A 88 5.04 -16.38 18.03
C ASN A 88 4.85 -14.86 18.05
N LEU A 89 5.84 -14.09 17.60
CA LEU A 89 5.72 -12.62 17.49
C LEU A 89 4.58 -12.20 16.55
N CYS A 90 4.43 -12.89 15.42
CA CYS A 90 3.31 -12.69 14.50
C CYS A 90 1.96 -12.98 15.17
N ALA A 91 1.86 -14.10 15.91
CA ALA A 91 0.65 -14.46 16.63
C ALA A 91 0.31 -13.49 17.77
N GLU A 92 1.32 -12.88 18.39
CA GLU A 92 1.20 -11.88 19.45
C GLU A 92 0.94 -10.46 18.92
N GLY A 93 0.96 -10.23 17.59
CA GLY A 93 0.77 -8.91 16.98
C GLY A 93 1.96 -7.96 17.17
N LYS A 94 3.15 -8.49 17.49
CA LYS A 94 4.38 -7.70 17.69
C LYS A 94 5.17 -7.45 16.40
N VAL A 95 4.73 -8.06 15.31
CA VAL A 95 5.28 -7.94 13.96
C VAL A 95 4.12 -7.58 13.04
N MET A 96 4.31 -6.60 12.17
CA MET A 96 3.40 -6.25 11.09
C MET A 96 3.34 -7.43 10.11
N CYS A 97 2.29 -8.23 10.23
CA CYS A 97 2.14 -9.44 9.44
C CYS A 97 0.66 -9.80 9.23
N LYS A 98 0.42 -10.69 8.26
CA LYS A 98 -0.90 -11.26 7.99
C LYS A 98 -0.76 -12.75 7.75
N LYS A 99 -1.71 -13.52 8.29
CA LYS A 99 -1.79 -14.96 8.02
C LYS A 99 -2.70 -15.23 6.82
N ILE A 100 -2.17 -15.89 5.81
CA ILE A 100 -2.93 -16.34 4.62
C ILE A 100 -2.84 -17.87 4.57
N GLY A 101 -3.96 -18.53 4.88
CA GLY A 101 -4.00 -19.98 5.05
C GLY A 101 -3.07 -20.46 6.16
N LYS A 102 -2.00 -21.17 5.79
CA LYS A 102 -0.97 -21.68 6.72
C LYS A 102 0.31 -20.83 6.73
N THR A 103 0.41 -19.82 5.88
CA THR A 103 1.61 -19.02 5.68
C THR A 103 1.47 -17.67 6.36
N TRP A 104 2.56 -17.22 7.00
CA TRP A 104 2.68 -15.85 7.49
C TRP A 104 3.38 -15.00 6.44
N ILE A 105 2.77 -13.87 6.14
CA ILE A 105 3.30 -12.83 5.27
C ILE A 105 3.69 -11.66 6.16
N ILE A 106 4.93 -11.23 6.07
CA ILE A 106 5.54 -10.24 6.96
C ILE A 106 5.92 -9.02 6.13
N ASP A 107 5.61 -7.82 6.61
CA ASP A 107 6.06 -6.58 5.98
C ASP A 107 7.60 -6.51 6.04
N LYS A 108 8.23 -6.32 4.88
CA LYS A 108 9.68 -6.36 4.73
C LYS A 108 10.37 -5.09 5.26
N ASP A 109 9.65 -3.98 5.37
CA ASP A 109 10.23 -2.67 5.69
C ASP A 109 10.09 -2.27 7.18
N GLN A 110 9.44 -3.12 7.97
CA GLN A 110 9.35 -2.92 9.41
C GLN A 110 10.70 -3.14 10.14
N PRO A 111 10.91 -2.50 11.30
CA PRO A 111 12.10 -2.71 12.12
C PRO A 111 12.17 -4.12 12.69
N VAL A 112 13.39 -4.56 13.07
CA VAL A 112 13.58 -5.85 13.74
C VAL A 112 12.82 -5.83 15.08
N PRO A 113 11.96 -6.81 15.35
CA PRO A 113 11.18 -6.83 16.59
C PRO A 113 12.09 -6.93 17.82
N ASN A 114 11.76 -6.16 18.86
CA ASN A 114 12.49 -6.07 20.13
C ASN A 114 13.94 -5.54 20.04
N GLN A 115 14.31 -4.85 18.96
CA GLN A 115 15.56 -4.12 18.92
C GLN A 115 15.46 -2.92 19.87
N LYS A 116 16.28 -2.88 20.93
CA LYS A 116 16.45 -1.67 21.73
C LYS A 116 17.07 -0.61 20.81
N VAL A 117 16.38 0.52 20.66
CA VAL A 117 16.97 1.71 20.04
C VAL A 117 17.90 2.29 21.10
N ASP A 118 19.21 2.11 20.91
CA ASP A 118 20.25 2.80 21.68
C ASP A 118 20.39 4.25 21.19
#